data_AF-A0A6G8U2X8-F1
#
_entry.id   AF-A0A6G8U2X8-F1
#
_cell.length_a   1.000
_cell.length_b   1.000
_cell.length_c   1.000
_cell.angle_alpha   90.00
_cell.angle_beta   90.00
_cell.angle_gamma   90.00
#
_symmetry.space_group_name_H-M   'P 1'
#
loop_
_entity.id
_entity.type
_entity.pdbx_description
1 polymer ?
#
loop_
_entity_poly.entity_id
_entity_poly.type
_entity_poly.pdbx_seq_one_letter_code
_entity_poly.pdbx_strand_id
1 'polypeptide(L)'
;MNGIAKTAFPLRFDNQPDQKPFAFELNTTERGVVMTGRSANGATASALITTLDPASPLAEMNSYIGECAKAFVADVAGLHESFKNDELTNRIRAAADLRFGKTCGQLQNRGIKESQDVAASRAALMAVDPATAANAHLRAHGMALWRSADRSRQEAMATSENTPYETTAALIESGALTGVSERARDAAINRYMAQRLIAKSGSNAAHQIAPTYERPLATGPDHRAARDAATRELDKLNARAEAVATVEDMLRRICNVVATATNLSPHDIYKTFDRK
;
A
#
# COMPACT_ATOMS: atom_id res chain seq x y z
N MET A 1 15.35 6.12 77.25
CA MET A 1 14.49 5.50 76.22
C MET A 1 14.57 6.39 74.99
N ASN A 2 15.35 5.98 74.00
CA ASN A 2 15.61 6.77 72.78
C ASN A 2 14.42 6.63 71.82
N GLY A 3 13.80 7.75 71.48
CA GLY A 3 12.70 7.81 70.52
C GLY A 3 13.19 7.49 69.12
N ILE A 4 12.75 6.35 68.58
CA ILE A 4 12.96 5.98 67.19
C ILE A 4 12.09 6.90 66.33
N ALA A 5 12.72 7.81 65.59
CA ALA A 5 12.06 8.61 64.57
C ALA A 5 11.51 7.68 63.49
N LYS A 6 10.18 7.66 63.31
CA LYS A 6 9.54 7.00 62.17
C LYS A 6 10.01 7.70 60.90
N THR A 7 10.73 6.98 60.04
CA THR A 7 11.00 7.36 58.67
C THR A 7 9.67 7.49 57.94
N ALA A 8 9.23 8.73 57.72
CA ALA A 8 8.12 9.03 56.84
C ALA A 8 8.59 8.71 55.41
N PHE A 9 8.04 7.65 54.81
CA PHE A 9 8.09 7.46 53.37
C PHE A 9 7.15 8.50 52.75
N PRO A 10 7.62 9.52 52.03
CA PRO A 10 6.71 10.34 51.27
C PRO A 10 6.18 9.45 50.14
N LEU A 11 4.96 8.93 50.31
CA LEU A 11 4.11 8.55 49.20
C LEU A 11 3.85 9.84 48.43
N ARG A 12 4.77 10.17 47.53
CA ARG A 12 4.58 11.24 46.56
C ARG A 12 3.55 10.72 45.57
N PHE A 13 2.28 10.98 45.86
CA PHE A 13 1.24 10.90 44.86
C PHE A 13 1.51 12.07 43.89
N ASP A 14 2.36 11.85 42.89
CA ASP A 14 2.43 12.67 41.68
C ASP A 14 1.14 12.47 40.87
N ASN A 15 0.00 12.74 41.48
CA ASN A 15 -1.24 13.02 40.77
C ASN A 15 -1.19 14.51 40.46
N GLN A 16 -0.48 14.90 39.40
CA GLN A 16 -0.76 16.18 38.79
C GLN A 16 -2.23 16.16 38.34
N PRO A 17 -3.10 17.06 38.84
CA PRO A 17 -4.53 17.05 38.54
C PRO A 17 -4.86 17.25 37.05
N ASP A 18 -3.87 17.59 36.23
CA ASP A 18 -4.01 17.88 34.81
C ASP A 18 -3.55 16.74 33.88
N GLN A 19 -2.92 15.67 34.40
CA GLN A 19 -2.53 14.52 33.57
C GLN A 19 -3.71 13.57 33.40
N LYS A 20 -4.38 13.67 32.25
CA LYS A 20 -5.39 12.67 31.86
C LYS A 20 -4.72 11.30 31.75
N PRO A 21 -5.34 10.21 32.24
CA PRO A 21 -4.77 8.88 32.09
C PRO A 21 -4.55 8.57 30.61
N PHE A 22 -3.56 7.73 30.32
CA PHE A 22 -3.42 7.14 28.98
C PHE A 22 -4.77 6.58 28.56
N ALA A 23 -5.22 6.93 27.36
CA ALA A 23 -6.53 6.49 26.87
C ALA A 23 -6.34 5.91 25.49
N PHE A 24 -6.83 4.69 25.31
CA PHE A 24 -6.97 4.09 24.00
C PHE A 24 -8.45 4.00 23.65
N GLU A 25 -8.76 4.43 22.44
CA GLU A 25 -10.12 4.45 21.91
C GLU A 25 -10.14 3.73 20.57
N LEU A 26 -11.23 3.03 20.30
CA LEU A 26 -11.49 2.40 19.01
C LEU A 26 -12.79 2.94 18.43
N ASN A 27 -12.71 3.37 17.18
CA ASN A 27 -13.87 3.72 16.39
C ASN A 27 -13.92 2.79 15.17
N THR A 28 -15.02 2.06 15.01
CA THR A 28 -15.24 1.24 13.82
C THR A 28 -15.99 2.08 12.79
N THR A 29 -15.48 2.07 11.56
CA THR A 29 -16.07 2.76 10.41
C THR A 29 -16.26 1.76 9.27
N GLU A 30 -17.03 2.11 8.24
CA GLU A 30 -17.12 1.29 7.01
C GLU A 30 -15.75 1.07 6.36
N ARG A 31 -14.82 2.02 6.56
CA ARG A 31 -13.46 1.97 6.00
C ARG A 31 -12.48 1.16 6.84
N GLY A 32 -12.88 0.67 8.01
CA GLY A 32 -12.03 -0.11 8.91
C GLY A 32 -12.03 0.40 10.35
N VAL A 33 -11.01 0.01 11.10
CA VAL A 33 -10.90 0.27 12.54
C VAL A 33 -9.90 1.39 12.79
N VAL A 34 -10.32 2.45 13.49
CA VAL A 34 -9.44 3.54 13.92
C VAL A 34 -9.05 3.33 15.37
N MET A 35 -7.77 3.04 15.60
CA MET A 35 -7.19 2.98 16.94
C MET A 35 -6.55 4.33 17.26
N THR A 36 -6.95 4.96 18.36
CA THR A 36 -6.40 6.24 18.82
C THR A 36 -5.79 6.06 20.20
N GLY A 37 -4.55 6.53 20.37
CA GLY A 37 -3.88 6.60 21.67
C GLY A 37 -3.68 8.06 22.07
N ARG A 38 -3.98 8.36 23.34
CA ARG A 38 -3.69 9.65 23.97
C ARG A 38 -2.72 9.45 25.11
N SER A 39 -1.66 10.25 25.14
CA SER A 39 -0.68 10.27 26.22
C SER A 39 -1.12 11.17 27.37
N ALA A 40 -0.47 11.01 28.52
CA ALA A 40 -0.68 11.86 29.70
C ALA A 40 -0.38 13.35 29.45
N ASN A 41 0.51 13.68 28.49
CA ASN A 41 0.81 15.06 28.11
C ASN A 41 -0.12 15.63 27.02
N GLY A 42 -1.20 14.91 26.66
CA GLY A 42 -2.18 15.35 25.67
C GLY A 42 -1.82 15.09 24.21
N ALA A 43 -0.63 14.54 23.92
CA ALA A 43 -0.30 14.10 22.56
C ALA A 43 -1.25 12.98 22.12
N THR A 44 -1.67 13.04 20.86
CA THR A 44 -2.62 12.08 20.28
C THR A 44 -2.03 11.50 19.01
N ALA A 45 -2.14 10.19 18.85
CA ALA A 45 -1.80 9.48 17.63
C ALA A 45 -2.96 8.56 17.24
N SER A 46 -3.16 8.38 15.94
CA SER A 46 -4.19 7.49 15.40
C SER A 46 -3.66 6.64 14.25
N ALA A 47 -4.11 5.39 14.22
CA ALA A 47 -3.87 4.43 13.15
C ALA A 47 -5.20 3.97 12.58
N LEU A 48 -5.36 4.10 11.26
CA LEU A 48 -6.47 3.48 10.53
C LEU A 48 -6.02 2.11 10.04
N ILE A 49 -6.70 1.07 10.51
CA ILE A 49 -6.60 -0.30 10.03
C ILE A 49 -7.67 -0.47 8.96
N THR A 50 -7.31 -0.13 7.73
CA THR A 50 -8.24 -0.01 6.59
C THR A 50 -8.79 -1.37 6.19
N THR A 51 -10.07 -1.48 5.86
CA THR A 51 -10.61 -2.67 5.20
C THR A 51 -10.06 -2.76 3.78
N LEU A 52 -9.28 -3.81 3.49
CA LEU A 52 -8.75 -4.05 2.15
C LEU A 52 -9.74 -4.86 1.31
N ASP A 53 -9.60 -4.79 -0.02
CA ASP A 53 -10.32 -5.67 -0.94
C ASP A 53 -10.08 -7.14 -0.55
N PRO A 54 -11.11 -7.99 -0.40
CA PRO A 54 -10.96 -9.41 -0.08
C PRO A 54 -10.06 -10.19 -1.06
N ALA A 55 -9.89 -9.72 -2.29
CA ALA A 55 -8.98 -10.30 -3.27
C ALA A 55 -7.50 -9.95 -2.99
N SER A 56 -7.22 -8.99 -2.12
CA SER A 56 -5.85 -8.63 -1.74
C SER A 56 -5.21 -9.73 -0.90
N PRO A 57 -3.96 -10.13 -1.20
CA PRO A 57 -3.24 -11.14 -0.40
C PRO A 57 -2.93 -10.67 1.03
N LEU A 58 -3.11 -9.38 1.32
CA LEU A 58 -2.91 -8.78 2.64
C LEU A 58 -4.20 -8.67 3.45
N ALA A 59 -5.38 -8.90 2.84
CA ALA A 59 -6.68 -8.59 3.44
C ALA A 59 -6.95 -9.34 4.76
N GLU A 60 -6.74 -10.66 4.77
CA GLU A 60 -6.97 -11.52 5.93
C GLU A 60 -6.12 -11.07 7.14
N MET A 61 -4.81 -10.92 6.93
CA MET A 61 -3.88 -10.57 8.00
C MET A 61 -4.11 -9.13 8.49
N ASN A 62 -4.46 -8.22 7.59
CA ASN A 62 -4.81 -6.86 7.93
C ASN A 62 -6.12 -6.79 8.75
N SER A 63 -7.13 -7.59 8.41
CA SER A 63 -8.35 -7.74 9.21
C SER A 63 -8.03 -8.28 10.60
N TYR A 64 -7.14 -9.27 10.69
CA TYR A 64 -6.69 -9.83 11.97
C TYR A 64 -5.97 -8.79 12.84
N ILE A 65 -5.18 -7.86 12.26
CA ILE A 65 -4.63 -6.71 13.01
C ILE A 65 -5.74 -5.84 13.61
N GLY A 66 -6.87 -5.67 12.90
CA GLY A 66 -8.04 -4.97 13.42
C GLY A 66 -8.59 -5.63 14.70
N GLU A 67 -8.66 -6.97 14.71
CA GLU A 67 -9.05 -7.73 15.90
C GLU A 67 -8.00 -7.67 17.01
N CYS A 68 -6.70 -7.70 16.67
CA CYS A 68 -5.63 -7.47 17.64
C CYS A 68 -5.73 -6.10 18.30
N ALA A 69 -6.08 -5.05 17.55
CA ALA A 69 -6.29 -3.71 18.09
C ALA A 69 -7.50 -3.66 19.06
N LYS A 70 -8.61 -4.31 18.71
CA LYS A 70 -9.78 -4.48 19.62
C LYS A 70 -9.39 -5.16 20.92
N ALA A 71 -8.70 -6.29 20.84
CA ALA A 71 -8.25 -7.02 22.01
C ALA A 71 -7.25 -6.20 22.85
N PHE A 72 -6.32 -5.49 22.21
CA PHE A 72 -5.35 -4.64 22.90
C PHE A 72 -6.03 -3.53 23.71
N VAL A 73 -6.98 -2.80 23.12
CA VAL A 73 -7.69 -1.73 23.86
C VAL A 73 -8.51 -2.29 25.02
N ALA A 74 -9.12 -3.47 24.86
CA ALA A 74 -9.81 -4.15 25.94
C ALA A 74 -8.86 -4.57 27.09
N ASP A 75 -7.68 -5.11 26.75
CA ASP A 75 -6.66 -5.46 27.75
C ASP A 75 -6.19 -4.21 28.52
N VAL A 76 -5.91 -3.11 27.80
CA VAL A 76 -5.44 -1.88 28.42
C VAL A 76 -6.49 -1.27 29.36
N ALA A 77 -7.78 -1.32 29.00
CA ALA A 77 -8.85 -0.87 29.87
C ALA A 77 -8.84 -1.61 31.22
N GLY A 78 -8.67 -2.94 31.21
CA GLY A 78 -8.55 -3.72 32.45
C GLY A 78 -7.25 -3.45 33.24
N LEU A 79 -6.15 -3.13 32.55
CA LEU A 79 -4.90 -2.76 33.21
C LEU A 79 -5.01 -1.42 33.96
N HIS A 80 -5.76 -0.45 33.43
CA HIS A 80 -5.98 0.84 34.10
C HIS A 80 -6.71 0.71 35.44
N GLU A 81 -7.54 -0.32 35.62
CA GLU A 81 -8.22 -0.59 36.89
C GLU A 81 -7.26 -1.13 37.96
N SER A 82 -6.23 -1.87 37.52
CA SER A 82 -5.38 -2.68 38.41
C SER A 82 -4.00 -2.06 38.69
N PHE A 83 -3.50 -1.19 37.80
CA PHE A 83 -2.12 -0.69 37.85
C PHE A 83 -2.04 0.83 37.68
N LYS A 84 -0.95 1.43 38.19
CA LYS A 84 -0.65 2.87 38.09
C LYS A 84 0.81 3.09 37.70
N ASN A 85 1.10 4.30 37.18
CA ASN A 85 2.46 4.79 36.89
C ASN A 85 3.29 3.82 36.02
N ASP A 86 4.58 3.65 36.32
CA ASP A 86 5.52 2.86 35.51
C ASP A 86 5.10 1.40 35.33
N GLU A 87 4.44 0.80 36.33
CA GLU A 87 3.94 -0.58 36.21
C GLU A 87 2.85 -0.67 35.16
N LEU A 88 1.91 0.29 35.12
CA LEU A 88 0.89 0.36 34.08
C LEU A 88 1.55 0.49 32.69
N THR A 89 2.53 1.38 32.53
CA THR A 89 3.25 1.55 31.26
C THR A 89 3.95 0.26 30.83
N ASN A 90 4.59 -0.47 31.74
CA ASN A 90 5.22 -1.76 31.44
C ASN A 90 4.20 -2.82 31.02
N ARG A 91 3.03 -2.86 31.66
CA ARG A 91 1.95 -3.78 31.29
C ARG A 91 1.34 -3.45 29.93
N ILE A 92 1.17 -2.17 29.61
CA ILE A 92 0.72 -1.73 28.27
C ILE A 92 1.72 -2.19 27.20
N ARG A 93 3.03 -2.05 27.44
CA ARG A 93 4.08 -2.55 26.54
C ARG A 93 3.97 -4.05 26.33
N ALA A 94 3.79 -4.83 27.40
CA ALA A 94 3.63 -6.28 27.31
C ALA A 94 2.35 -6.69 26.57
N ALA A 95 1.24 -5.98 26.77
CA ALA A 95 0.00 -6.20 26.03
C ALA A 95 0.18 -5.88 24.54
N ALA A 96 0.88 -4.79 24.20
CA ALA A 96 1.19 -4.45 22.82
C ALA A 96 2.07 -5.52 22.14
N ASP A 97 3.10 -6.01 22.82
CA ASP A 97 3.96 -7.10 22.32
C ASP A 97 3.16 -8.39 22.09
N LEU A 98 2.30 -8.77 23.04
CA LEU A 98 1.46 -9.95 22.95
C LEU A 98 0.45 -9.88 21.77
N ARG A 99 -0.14 -8.70 21.53
CA ARG A 99 -1.20 -8.53 20.52
C ARG A 99 -0.65 -8.22 19.13
N PHE A 100 0.39 -7.41 19.04
CA PHE A 100 0.92 -6.92 17.77
C PHE A 100 2.22 -7.60 17.36
N GLY A 101 3.06 -8.06 18.29
CA GLY A 101 4.43 -8.51 17.99
C GLY A 101 4.51 -9.50 16.83
N LYS A 102 3.94 -10.69 17.03
CA LYS A 102 3.94 -11.74 16.00
C LYS A 102 3.15 -11.33 14.74
N THR A 103 1.99 -10.70 14.91
CA THR A 103 1.07 -10.38 13.81
C THR A 103 1.64 -9.30 12.88
N CYS A 104 2.22 -8.24 13.43
CA CYS A 104 2.88 -7.19 12.66
C CYS A 104 4.10 -7.74 11.92
N GLY A 105 4.93 -8.59 12.55
CA GLY A 105 6.04 -9.26 11.86
C GLY A 105 5.58 -10.15 10.70
N GLN A 106 4.50 -10.92 10.87
CA GLN A 106 3.91 -11.72 9.80
C GLN A 106 3.34 -10.86 8.66
N LEU A 107 2.64 -9.78 8.98
CA LEU A 107 2.10 -8.87 7.96
C LEU A 107 3.23 -8.16 7.20
N GLN A 108 4.27 -7.73 7.90
CA GLN A 108 5.45 -7.12 7.28
C GLN A 108 6.10 -8.07 6.27
N ASN A 109 6.32 -9.33 6.65
CA ASN A 109 6.90 -10.33 5.75
C ASN A 109 6.02 -10.57 4.50
N ARG A 110 4.69 -10.64 4.67
CA ARG A 110 3.75 -10.73 3.54
C ARG A 110 3.79 -9.47 2.67
N GLY A 111 3.82 -8.29 3.28
CA GLY A 111 3.90 -7.01 2.60
C GLY A 111 5.18 -6.84 1.79
N ILE A 112 6.33 -7.27 2.32
CA ILE A 112 7.61 -7.26 1.61
C ILE A 112 7.53 -8.17 0.38
N LYS A 113 7.05 -9.41 0.54
CA LYS A 113 6.90 -10.34 -0.57
C LYS A 113 5.97 -9.78 -1.64
N GLU A 114 4.82 -9.25 -1.24
CA GLU A 114 3.85 -8.65 -2.15
C GLU A 114 4.42 -7.43 -2.88
N SER A 115 5.16 -6.57 -2.18
CA SER A 115 5.87 -5.43 -2.77
C SER A 115 6.86 -5.89 -3.85
N GLN A 116 7.64 -6.94 -3.56
CA GLN A 116 8.58 -7.52 -4.52
C GLN A 116 7.87 -8.12 -5.74
N ASP A 117 6.77 -8.85 -5.52
CA ASP A 117 5.98 -9.47 -6.59
C ASP A 117 5.33 -8.41 -7.49
N VAL A 118 4.79 -7.34 -6.90
CA VAL A 118 4.22 -6.19 -7.63
C VAL A 118 5.31 -5.46 -8.42
N ALA A 119 6.47 -5.19 -7.80
CA ALA A 119 7.59 -4.51 -8.46
C ALA A 119 8.15 -5.35 -9.62
N ALA A 120 8.31 -6.66 -9.42
CA ALA A 120 8.75 -7.58 -10.46
C ALA A 120 7.75 -7.65 -11.63
N SER A 121 6.45 -7.73 -11.33
CA SER A 121 5.39 -7.73 -12.35
C SER A 121 5.39 -6.42 -13.15
N ARG A 122 5.51 -5.28 -12.47
CA ARG A 122 5.55 -3.96 -13.11
C ARG A 122 6.80 -3.80 -13.97
N ALA A 123 7.97 -4.17 -13.48
CA ALA A 123 9.22 -4.15 -14.24
C ALA A 123 9.15 -5.07 -15.47
N ALA A 124 8.59 -6.28 -15.29
CA ALA A 124 8.43 -7.24 -16.37
C ALA A 124 7.47 -6.78 -17.47
N LEU A 125 6.54 -5.87 -17.17
CA LEU A 125 5.63 -5.22 -18.13
C LEU A 125 6.23 -3.95 -18.74
N MET A 126 7.00 -3.18 -17.98
CA MET A 126 7.66 -1.94 -18.44
C MET A 126 8.91 -2.17 -19.30
N ALA A 127 9.57 -3.32 -19.19
CA ALA A 127 10.78 -3.61 -19.95
C ALA A 127 10.55 -3.47 -21.46
N VAL A 128 11.34 -2.67 -22.17
CA VAL A 128 11.17 -2.59 -23.63
C VAL A 128 11.93 -3.74 -24.29
N ASP A 129 11.22 -4.60 -25.03
CA ASP A 129 11.87 -5.66 -25.80
C ASP A 129 12.73 -5.02 -26.90
N PRO A 130 13.97 -5.47 -27.15
CA PRO A 130 14.82 -4.90 -28.19
C PRO A 130 14.17 -4.92 -29.57
N ALA A 131 14.50 -3.94 -30.41
CA ALA A 131 14.07 -3.95 -31.79
C ALA A 131 14.64 -5.19 -32.52
N THR A 132 13.75 -5.92 -33.17
CA THR A 132 14.08 -7.04 -34.08
C THR A 132 14.18 -6.53 -35.50
N ALA A 133 14.78 -7.33 -36.40
CA ALA A 133 14.80 -7.00 -37.83
C ALA A 133 13.39 -6.75 -38.42
N ALA A 134 12.37 -7.42 -37.88
CA ALA A 134 10.99 -7.31 -38.36
C ALA A 134 10.30 -6.01 -37.93
N ASN A 135 10.65 -5.41 -36.80
CA ASN A 135 9.94 -4.23 -36.26
C ASN A 135 10.82 -2.97 -36.14
N ALA A 136 12.13 -3.05 -36.38
CA ALA A 136 13.03 -1.91 -36.30
C ALA A 136 12.59 -0.72 -37.16
N HIS A 137 12.10 -0.98 -38.37
CA HIS A 137 11.61 0.06 -39.28
C HIS A 137 10.36 0.78 -38.74
N LEU A 138 9.46 0.06 -38.05
CA LEU A 138 8.27 0.65 -37.42
C LEU A 138 8.65 1.58 -36.28
N ARG A 139 9.63 1.18 -35.45
CA ARG A 139 10.16 2.02 -34.37
C ARG A 139 10.84 3.27 -34.89
N ALA A 140 11.68 3.13 -35.92
CA ALA A 140 12.35 4.25 -36.57
C ALA A 140 11.33 5.25 -37.17
N HIS A 141 10.29 4.74 -37.85
CA HIS A 141 9.22 5.56 -38.39
C HIS A 141 8.45 6.30 -37.29
N GLY A 142 8.07 5.62 -36.21
CA GLY A 142 7.40 6.23 -35.06
C GLY A 142 8.22 7.36 -34.42
N MET A 143 9.52 7.16 -34.27
CA MET A 143 10.45 8.19 -33.77
C MET A 143 10.61 9.37 -34.74
N ALA A 144 10.61 9.13 -36.05
CA ALA A 144 10.65 10.18 -37.05
C ALA A 144 9.39 11.05 -36.97
N LEU A 145 8.20 10.43 -36.88
CA LEU A 145 6.94 11.13 -36.69
C LEU A 145 6.96 11.99 -35.42
N TRP A 146 7.41 11.42 -34.30
CA TRP A 146 7.53 12.14 -33.02
C TRP A 146 8.45 13.37 -33.11
N ARG A 147 9.62 13.22 -33.74
CA ARG A 147 10.61 14.32 -33.88
C ARG A 147 10.12 15.41 -34.82
N SER A 148 9.30 15.06 -35.81
CA SER A 148 8.70 16.03 -36.74
C SER A 148 7.45 16.71 -36.19
N ALA A 149 6.87 16.16 -35.11
CA ALA A 149 5.66 16.67 -34.49
C ALA A 149 5.96 17.90 -33.61
N ASP A 150 5.05 18.87 -33.64
CA ASP A 150 5.02 19.94 -32.64
C ASP A 150 4.64 19.38 -31.26
N ARG A 151 4.73 20.25 -30.24
CA ARG A 151 4.47 19.84 -28.87
C ARG A 151 3.05 19.30 -28.65
N SER A 152 2.05 19.93 -29.25
CA SER A 152 0.65 19.52 -29.10
C SER A 152 0.43 18.13 -29.68
N ARG A 153 1.03 17.85 -30.84
CA ARG A 153 0.99 16.54 -31.49
C ARG A 153 1.77 15.49 -30.71
N GLN A 154 2.89 15.83 -30.08
CA GLN A 154 3.61 14.91 -29.19
C GLN A 154 2.73 14.49 -27.99
N GLU A 155 2.05 15.44 -27.34
CA GLU A 155 1.08 15.14 -26.27
C GLU A 155 -0.07 14.27 -26.78
N ALA A 156 -0.61 14.57 -27.97
CA ALA A 156 -1.67 13.78 -28.59
C ALA A 156 -1.20 12.35 -28.93
N MET A 157 0.02 12.18 -29.43
CA MET A 157 0.60 10.86 -29.69
C MET A 157 0.83 10.07 -28.40
N ALA A 158 1.29 10.73 -27.33
CA ALA A 158 1.49 10.11 -26.03
C ALA A 158 0.15 9.66 -25.40
N THR A 159 -0.91 10.46 -25.53
CA THR A 159 -2.23 10.16 -24.95
C THR A 159 -3.14 9.27 -25.81
N SER A 160 -2.92 9.19 -27.12
CA SER A 160 -3.81 8.46 -28.04
C SER A 160 -3.77 6.94 -27.84
N GLU A 161 -4.92 6.31 -27.62
CA GLU A 161 -5.03 4.85 -27.52
C GLU A 161 -4.67 4.11 -28.83
N ASN A 162 -4.69 4.84 -29.95
CA ASN A 162 -4.40 4.30 -31.27
C ASN A 162 -2.91 4.32 -31.61
N THR A 163 -2.06 4.89 -30.75
CA THR A 163 -0.62 4.89 -31.00
C THR A 163 -0.09 3.44 -31.01
N PRO A 164 0.60 3.03 -32.09
CA PRO A 164 1.08 1.65 -32.23
C PRO A 164 2.01 1.22 -31.10
N TYR A 165 2.02 -0.09 -30.83
CA TYR A 165 2.90 -0.70 -29.83
C TYR A 165 4.37 -0.34 -30.06
N GLU A 166 4.86 -0.52 -31.28
CA GLU A 166 6.26 -0.25 -31.61
C GLU A 166 6.63 1.23 -31.52
N THR A 167 5.70 2.13 -31.87
CA THR A 167 5.90 3.57 -31.65
C THR A 167 6.02 3.87 -30.16
N THR A 168 5.13 3.34 -29.33
CA THR A 168 5.18 3.57 -27.88
C THR A 168 6.43 2.96 -27.26
N ALA A 169 6.84 1.77 -27.70
CA ALA A 169 8.09 1.11 -27.29
C ALA A 169 9.31 1.99 -27.58
N ALA A 170 9.40 2.53 -28.80
CA ALA A 170 10.51 3.40 -29.21
C ALA A 170 10.58 4.70 -28.39
N LEU A 171 9.42 5.30 -28.07
CA LEU A 171 9.35 6.52 -27.26
C LEU A 171 9.81 6.29 -25.81
N ILE A 172 9.49 5.12 -25.25
CA ILE A 172 9.96 4.72 -23.91
C ILE A 172 11.46 4.43 -23.95
N GLU A 173 11.92 3.61 -24.90
CA GLU A 173 13.32 3.21 -25.08
C GLU A 173 14.24 4.42 -25.28
N SER A 174 13.81 5.42 -26.05
CA SER A 174 14.61 6.62 -26.32
C SER A 174 14.50 7.70 -25.24
N GLY A 175 13.67 7.50 -24.21
CA GLY A 175 13.37 8.52 -23.20
C GLY A 175 12.63 9.76 -23.74
N ALA A 176 12.00 9.68 -24.92
CA ALA A 176 11.35 10.83 -25.56
C ALA A 176 10.15 11.38 -24.76
N LEU A 177 9.53 10.52 -23.95
CA LEU A 177 8.37 10.88 -23.13
C LEU A 177 8.71 11.82 -21.96
N THR A 178 9.99 12.02 -21.61
CA THR A 178 10.36 13.06 -20.62
C THR A 178 10.04 14.47 -21.11
N GLY A 179 9.91 14.63 -22.43
CA GLY A 179 9.44 15.84 -23.03
C GLY A 179 8.04 16.18 -22.53
N VAL A 180 7.06 15.26 -22.61
CA VAL A 180 5.61 15.52 -22.44
C VAL A 180 5.16 15.71 -20.99
N SER A 181 3.91 16.13 -20.79
CA SER A 181 3.25 16.18 -19.49
C SER A 181 3.29 14.82 -18.79
N GLU A 182 3.34 14.83 -17.45
CA GLU A 182 3.33 13.60 -16.65
C GLU A 182 2.12 12.72 -16.95
N ARG A 183 0.93 13.33 -17.07
CA ARG A 183 -0.29 12.63 -17.47
C ARG A 183 -0.13 11.90 -18.82
N ALA A 184 0.45 12.55 -19.83
CA ALA A 184 0.63 11.95 -21.14
C ALA A 184 1.68 10.85 -21.14
N ARG A 185 2.78 11.04 -20.39
CA ARG A 185 3.80 10.02 -20.16
C ARG A 185 3.19 8.78 -19.51
N ASP A 186 2.41 8.96 -18.45
CA ASP A 186 1.81 7.86 -17.70
C ASP A 186 0.76 7.12 -18.56
N ALA A 187 -0.03 7.85 -19.36
CA ALA A 187 -0.94 7.24 -20.33
C ALA A 187 -0.20 6.38 -21.37
N ALA A 188 0.93 6.87 -21.90
CA ALA A 188 1.74 6.10 -22.83
C ALA A 188 2.35 4.85 -22.20
N ILE A 189 2.88 4.95 -20.97
CA ILE A 189 3.45 3.82 -20.23
C ILE A 189 2.37 2.78 -19.91
N ASN A 190 1.21 3.19 -19.39
CA ASN A 190 0.11 2.27 -19.08
C ASN A 190 -0.40 1.57 -20.34
N ARG A 191 -0.55 2.30 -21.45
CA ARG A 191 -0.90 1.71 -22.76
C ARG A 191 0.15 0.68 -23.20
N TYR A 192 1.43 0.99 -23.07
CA TYR A 192 2.51 0.07 -23.41
C TYR A 192 2.44 -1.21 -22.57
N MET A 193 2.28 -1.08 -21.25
CA MET A 193 2.14 -2.23 -20.36
C MET A 193 0.93 -3.11 -20.74
N ALA A 194 -0.21 -2.51 -21.10
CA ALA A 194 -1.40 -3.26 -21.51
C ALA A 194 -1.17 -3.99 -22.83
N GLN A 195 -0.61 -3.32 -23.83
CA GLN A 195 -0.27 -3.92 -25.12
C GLN A 195 0.75 -5.05 -24.98
N ARG A 196 1.75 -4.87 -24.10
CA ARG A 196 2.75 -5.89 -23.80
C ARG A 196 2.16 -7.09 -23.07
N LEU A 197 1.25 -6.86 -22.13
CA LEU A 197 0.52 -7.94 -21.44
C LEU A 197 -0.25 -8.79 -22.45
N ILE A 198 -0.96 -8.17 -23.41
CA ILE A 198 -1.66 -8.88 -24.48
C ILE A 198 -0.68 -9.68 -25.34
N ALA A 199 0.45 -9.08 -25.73
CA ALA A 199 1.45 -9.71 -26.58
C ALA A 199 2.09 -10.93 -25.90
N LYS A 200 2.42 -10.85 -24.60
CA LYS A 200 3.04 -11.95 -23.85
C LYS A 200 2.06 -13.05 -23.45
N SER A 201 0.83 -12.70 -23.09
CA SER A 201 -0.17 -13.68 -22.65
C SER A 201 -0.86 -14.41 -23.80
N GLY A 202 -0.74 -13.91 -25.04
CA GLY A 202 -1.51 -14.44 -26.17
C GLY A 202 -3.02 -14.21 -26.03
N SER A 203 -3.44 -13.29 -25.15
CA SER A 203 -4.85 -13.07 -24.78
C SER A 203 -5.78 -12.75 -25.95
N ASN A 204 -5.25 -12.27 -27.09
CA ASN A 204 -6.02 -12.12 -28.33
C ASN A 204 -6.73 -13.42 -28.78
N ALA A 205 -6.15 -14.60 -28.48
CA ALA A 205 -6.78 -15.88 -28.82
C ALA A 205 -8.00 -16.20 -27.93
N ALA A 206 -8.01 -15.69 -26.70
CA ALA A 206 -9.09 -15.87 -25.73
C ALA A 206 -10.27 -14.89 -25.96
N HIS A 207 -10.05 -13.83 -26.74
CA HIS A 207 -11.05 -12.81 -27.06
C HIS A 207 -11.32 -12.81 -28.56
N GLN A 208 -12.28 -13.63 -29.00
CA GLN A 208 -12.73 -13.67 -30.39
C GLN A 208 -14.00 -12.84 -30.56
N ILE A 209 -14.14 -12.20 -31.72
CA ILE A 209 -15.38 -11.52 -32.08
C ILE A 209 -16.49 -12.57 -32.20
N ALA A 210 -17.53 -12.43 -31.40
CA ALA A 210 -18.71 -13.28 -31.50
C ALA A 210 -19.57 -12.83 -32.72
N PRO A 211 -20.02 -13.77 -33.56
CA PRO A 211 -21.01 -13.47 -34.59
C PRO A 211 -22.28 -12.86 -33.99
N THR A 212 -22.81 -11.83 -34.62
CA THR A 212 -24.08 -11.19 -34.23
C THR A 212 -25.11 -11.33 -35.36
N TYR A 213 -26.39 -11.10 -35.07
CA TYR A 213 -27.44 -11.08 -36.11
C TYR A 213 -27.11 -10.09 -37.24
N GLU A 214 -26.54 -8.94 -36.89
CA GLU A 214 -26.14 -7.88 -37.84
C GLU A 214 -24.84 -8.22 -38.59
N ARG A 215 -23.98 -9.07 -38.01
CA ARG A 215 -22.70 -9.51 -38.60
C ARG A 215 -22.47 -11.01 -38.32
N PRO A 216 -23.20 -11.91 -39.00
CA PRO A 216 -23.19 -13.34 -38.69
C PRO A 216 -21.90 -14.06 -39.08
N LEU A 217 -21.03 -13.41 -39.84
CA LEU A 217 -19.72 -13.91 -40.25
C LEU A 217 -18.57 -13.11 -39.63
N ALA A 218 -18.83 -12.33 -38.58
CA ALA A 218 -17.77 -11.64 -37.86
C ALA A 218 -16.82 -12.67 -37.23
N THR A 219 -15.56 -12.60 -37.60
CA THR A 219 -14.51 -13.53 -37.16
C THR A 219 -13.22 -12.75 -36.93
N GLY A 220 -12.33 -13.32 -36.12
CA GLY A 220 -11.04 -12.73 -35.77
C GLY A 220 -10.95 -12.26 -34.32
N PRO A 221 -9.78 -11.77 -33.91
CA PRO A 221 -9.53 -11.30 -32.55
C PRO A 221 -10.27 -9.99 -32.25
N ASP A 222 -10.91 -9.94 -31.10
CA ASP A 222 -11.45 -8.71 -30.53
C ASP A 222 -10.35 -7.99 -29.75
N HIS A 223 -9.61 -7.15 -30.46
CA HIS A 223 -8.53 -6.34 -29.88
C HIS A 223 -9.01 -5.37 -28.80
N ARG A 224 -10.28 -4.94 -28.84
CA ARG A 224 -10.83 -4.04 -27.82
C ARG A 224 -11.10 -4.82 -26.54
N ALA A 225 -11.77 -5.97 -26.63
CA ALA A 225 -12.01 -6.83 -25.48
C ALA A 225 -10.70 -7.30 -24.82
N ALA A 226 -9.69 -7.66 -25.62
CA ALA A 226 -8.36 -8.02 -25.11
C ALA A 226 -7.68 -6.85 -24.40
N ARG A 227 -7.82 -5.62 -24.90
CA ARG A 227 -7.31 -4.41 -24.24
C ARG A 227 -8.03 -4.12 -22.94
N ASP A 228 -9.36 -4.18 -22.93
CA ASP A 228 -10.16 -3.94 -21.72
C ASP A 228 -9.87 -5.00 -20.64
N ALA A 229 -9.60 -6.24 -21.02
CA ALA A 229 -9.12 -7.28 -20.10
C ALA A 229 -7.72 -6.95 -19.56
N ALA A 230 -6.79 -6.55 -20.42
CA ALA A 230 -5.44 -6.18 -20.00
C ALA A 230 -5.42 -4.97 -19.06
N THR A 231 -6.22 -3.94 -19.34
CA THR A 231 -6.38 -2.78 -18.46
C THR A 231 -6.89 -3.19 -17.08
N ARG A 232 -7.90 -4.08 -17.01
CA ARG A 232 -8.40 -4.59 -15.72
C ARG A 232 -7.33 -5.34 -14.93
N GLU A 233 -6.45 -6.10 -15.58
CA GLU A 233 -5.33 -6.76 -14.91
C GLU A 233 -4.27 -5.74 -14.41
N LEU A 234 -4.03 -4.66 -15.15
CA LEU A 234 -3.18 -3.56 -14.67
C LEU A 234 -3.82 -2.83 -13.48
N ASP A 235 -5.13 -2.60 -13.51
CA ASP A 235 -5.85 -1.97 -12.39
C ASP A 235 -5.75 -2.83 -11.13
N LYS A 236 -5.87 -4.16 -11.26
CA LYS A 236 -5.61 -5.10 -10.16
C LYS A 236 -4.18 -4.99 -9.63
N LEU A 237 -3.19 -4.90 -10.52
CA LEU A 237 -1.78 -4.73 -10.12
C LEU A 237 -1.57 -3.40 -9.36
N ASN A 238 -2.19 -2.32 -9.82
CA ASN A 238 -2.13 -1.02 -9.16
C ASN A 238 -2.82 -1.05 -7.79
N ALA A 239 -4.01 -1.66 -7.70
CA ALA A 239 -4.73 -1.83 -6.43
C ALA A 239 -3.91 -2.64 -5.41
N ARG A 240 -3.17 -3.67 -5.86
CA ARG A 240 -2.22 -4.41 -5.02
C ARG A 240 -1.09 -3.52 -4.52
N ALA A 241 -0.53 -2.66 -5.38
CA ALA A 241 0.50 -1.69 -4.98
C ALA A 241 -0.02 -0.69 -3.93
N GLU A 242 -1.23 -0.18 -4.12
CA GLU A 242 -1.89 0.73 -3.16
C GLU A 242 -2.18 0.05 -1.82
N ALA A 243 -2.58 -1.24 -1.84
CA ALA A 243 -2.79 -2.02 -0.63
C ALA A 243 -1.48 -2.17 0.18
N VAL A 244 -0.35 -2.43 -0.49
CA VAL A 244 0.97 -2.49 0.16
C VAL A 244 1.31 -1.14 0.82
N ALA A 245 1.16 -0.03 0.10
CA ALA A 245 1.44 1.30 0.63
C ALA A 245 0.53 1.66 1.82
N THR A 246 -0.75 1.27 1.76
CA THR A 246 -1.72 1.45 2.84
C THR A 246 -1.31 0.66 4.09
N VAL A 247 -0.90 -0.59 3.92
CA VAL A 247 -0.44 -1.46 5.02
C VAL A 247 0.86 -0.92 5.64
N GLU A 248 1.79 -0.41 4.83
CA GLU A 248 3.03 0.21 5.32
C GLU A 248 2.73 1.43 6.21
N ASP A 249 1.87 2.35 5.74
CA ASP A 249 1.48 3.52 6.53
C ASP A 249 0.74 3.12 7.81
N MET A 250 -0.15 2.12 7.73
CA MET A 250 -0.85 1.57 8.90
C MET A 250 0.13 1.03 9.95
N LEU A 251 1.08 0.17 9.58
CA LEU A 251 2.05 -0.42 10.52
C LEU A 251 2.88 0.68 11.20
N ARG A 252 3.33 1.68 10.44
CA ARG A 252 4.02 2.86 10.99
C ARG A 252 3.15 3.62 11.99
N ARG A 253 1.87 3.83 11.69
CA ARG A 253 0.94 4.52 12.59
C ARG A 253 0.64 3.72 13.86
N ILE A 254 0.52 2.39 13.77
CA ILE A 254 0.36 1.54 14.97
C ILE A 254 1.57 1.74 15.90
N CYS A 255 2.79 1.75 15.36
CA CYS A 255 3.98 2.04 16.16
C CYS A 255 3.90 3.42 16.82
N ASN A 256 3.42 4.45 16.11
CA ASN A 256 3.24 5.79 16.68
C ASN A 256 2.20 5.84 17.80
N VAL A 257 1.08 5.11 17.65
CA VAL A 257 0.04 5.00 18.69
C VAL A 257 0.59 4.37 19.96
N VAL A 258 1.27 3.24 19.84
CA VAL A 258 1.86 2.54 20.99
C VAL A 258 3.00 3.36 21.60
N ALA A 259 3.84 4.00 20.79
CA ALA A 259 4.92 4.88 21.26
C ALA A 259 4.38 6.04 22.10
N THR A 260 3.33 6.71 21.61
CA THR A 260 2.66 7.82 22.32
C THR A 260 2.18 7.39 23.70
N ALA A 261 1.67 6.16 23.82
CA ALA A 261 1.13 5.67 25.08
C ALA A 261 2.16 5.03 26.03
N THR A 262 3.35 4.70 25.54
CA THR A 262 4.36 3.98 26.33
C THR A 262 5.62 4.79 26.59
N ASN A 263 5.67 6.05 26.14
CA ASN A 263 6.86 6.91 26.19
C ASN A 263 8.12 6.28 25.58
N LEU A 264 7.94 5.28 24.70
CA LEU A 264 9.04 4.71 23.92
C LEU A 264 9.12 5.42 22.58
N SER A 265 10.31 5.40 21.97
CA SER A 265 10.43 5.87 20.59
C SER A 265 9.67 4.91 19.65
N PRO A 266 9.06 5.39 18.54
CA PRO A 266 8.44 4.51 17.55
C PRO A 266 9.39 3.43 17.02
N HIS A 267 10.69 3.72 16.97
CA HIS A 267 11.72 2.78 16.56
C HIS A 267 11.92 1.63 17.56
N ASP A 268 11.83 1.89 18.86
CA ASP A 268 11.95 0.82 19.87
C ASP A 268 10.70 -0.07 19.89
N ILE A 269 9.51 0.51 19.65
CA ILE A 269 8.29 -0.27 19.42
C ILE A 269 8.42 -1.15 18.18
N TYR A 270 8.93 -0.61 17.09
CA TYR A 270 9.15 -1.39 15.88
C TYR A 270 10.07 -2.62 16.13
N LYS A 271 11.15 -2.47 16.90
CA LYS A 271 12.01 -3.60 17.28
C LYS A 271 11.31 -4.68 18.10
N THR A 272 10.26 -4.34 18.85
CA THR A 272 9.46 -5.36 19.54
C THR A 272 8.61 -6.17 18.57
N PHE A 273 8.19 -5.58 17.44
CA PHE A 273 7.40 -6.26 16.42
C PHE A 273 8.23 -7.09 15.43
N ASP A 274 9.54 -6.83 15.34
CA ASP A 274 10.48 -7.53 14.44
C ASP A 274 11.10 -8.81 15.06
N ARG A 275 10.50 -9.36 16.13
CA ARG A 275 11.03 -10.58 16.78
C ARG A 275 10.63 -11.82 15.98
N LYS A 276 11.65 -12.41 15.32
CA LYS A 276 11.61 -13.65 14.53
C LYS A 276 11.04 -14.84 15.29
#